data_AF-A0A183GHD9-F1
#
_entry.id   AF-A0A183GHD9-F1
#
_cell.length_a   1.000
_cell.length_b   1.000
_cell.length_c   1.000
_cell.angle_alpha   90.00
_cell.angle_beta   90.00
_cell.angle_gamma   90.00
#
_symmetry.space_group_name_H-M   'P 1'
#
loop_
_entity.id
_entity.type
_entity.pdbx_description
1 polymer ?
#
loop_
_entity_poly.entity_id
_entity_poly.type
_entity_poly.pdbx_seq_one_letter_code
_entity_poly.pdbx_strand_id
1 'polypeptide(L)'
;MFAYQGWAYLNSATEEVVNPTRNLPLAIMISMSICTAVYVAFNAALYVVVTPDEMLINPAAAVIFSNKVYGKFNFIIPLCVSISTFGSSNGIIMMSSRLYFAGAREGHMPAILAMTNKHLHTPIPAVILMSTVSIIYIFIGDVFVLINASQVTALIAYIAVALALIWLRHKMPDAPRPVKVNLAFPVVFIIGSAILVVSSVQGAPKDTSKFE
;
A
#
# COMPACT_ATOMS: atom_id res chain seq x y z
N MET A 1 6.72 -5.81 -3.38
CA MET A 1 6.03 -5.42 -2.13
C MET A 1 4.83 -4.51 -2.39
N PHE A 2 4.91 -3.57 -3.35
CA PHE A 2 3.81 -2.67 -3.71
C PHE A 2 2.47 -3.37 -3.93
N ALA A 3 2.44 -4.49 -4.67
CA ALA A 3 1.22 -5.27 -4.91
C ALA A 3 0.57 -5.88 -3.65
N TYR A 4 1.32 -6.04 -2.56
CA TYR A 4 0.82 -6.54 -1.28
C TYR A 4 0.55 -5.40 -0.28
N GLN A 5 0.63 -4.14 -0.71
CA GLN A 5 0.24 -3.01 0.14
C GLN A 5 -1.28 -3.01 0.33
N GLY A 6 -1.73 -2.72 1.55
CA GLY A 6 -3.14 -2.84 1.90
C GLY A 6 -3.38 -3.20 3.36
N TRP A 7 -2.57 -4.11 3.89
CA TRP A 7 -2.74 -4.64 5.24
C TRP A 7 -2.64 -3.58 6.33
N ALA A 8 -1.78 -2.58 6.16
CA ALA A 8 -1.62 -1.50 7.14
C ALA A 8 -2.87 -0.61 7.21
N TYR A 9 -3.62 -0.47 6.12
CA TYR A 9 -4.84 0.34 6.05
C TYR A 9 -6.04 -0.35 6.71
N LEU A 10 -6.02 -1.68 6.81
CA LEU A 10 -7.06 -2.43 7.54
C LEU A 10 -7.11 -2.02 9.02
N ASN A 11 -5.99 -1.57 9.59
CA ASN A 11 -5.94 -1.08 10.96
C ASN A 11 -6.83 0.16 11.17
N SER A 12 -7.05 0.98 10.14
CA SER A 12 -7.93 2.16 10.22
C SER A 12 -9.42 1.78 10.25
N ALA A 13 -9.77 0.57 9.82
CA ALA A 13 -11.13 0.03 9.90
C ALA A 13 -11.34 -0.84 11.15
N THR A 14 -10.35 -0.93 12.05
CA THR A 14 -10.44 -1.77 13.27
C THR A 14 -11.63 -1.41 14.14
N GLU A 15 -11.99 -0.13 14.22
CA GLU A 15 -13.14 0.36 15.00
C GLU A 15 -14.49 -0.15 14.49
N GLU A 16 -14.56 -0.56 13.22
CA GLU A 16 -15.78 -1.08 12.58
C GLU A 16 -15.86 -2.62 12.62
N VAL A 17 -14.78 -3.30 13.01
CA VAL A 17 -14.70 -4.77 13.02
C VAL A 17 -15.29 -5.33 14.31
N VAL A 18 -16.25 -6.25 14.17
CA VAL A 18 -16.76 -7.03 15.30
C VAL A 18 -15.65 -7.90 15.87
N ASN A 19 -15.33 -7.75 17.16
CA ASN A 19 -14.26 -8.49 17.87
C ASN A 19 -12.87 -8.37 17.18
N PRO A 20 -12.26 -7.18 17.20
CA PRO A 20 -11.02 -6.92 16.47
C PRO A 20 -9.84 -7.77 16.96
N THR A 21 -9.83 -8.17 18.23
CA THR A 21 -8.73 -8.93 18.85
C THR A 21 -8.48 -10.29 18.21
N ARG A 22 -9.54 -10.96 17.72
CA ARG A 22 -9.46 -12.27 17.07
C ARG A 22 -9.64 -12.16 15.56
N ASN A 23 -10.57 -11.32 15.11
CA ASN A 23 -10.95 -11.28 13.70
C ASN A 23 -9.93 -10.52 12.85
N LEU A 24 -9.29 -9.48 13.38
CA LEU A 24 -8.29 -8.72 12.63
C LEU A 24 -7.06 -9.56 12.24
N PRO A 25 -6.40 -10.32 13.15
CA PRO A 25 -5.26 -11.16 12.74
C PRO A 25 -5.68 -12.29 11.79
N LEU A 26 -6.86 -12.90 11.98
CA LEU A 26 -7.37 -13.93 11.06
C LEU A 26 -7.64 -13.36 9.67
N ALA A 27 -8.27 -12.17 9.59
CA ALA A 27 -8.55 -11.50 8.33
C ALA A 27 -7.27 -11.18 7.55
N ILE A 28 -6.22 -10.70 8.24
CA ILE A 28 -4.92 -10.44 7.61
C ILE A 28 -4.28 -11.73 7.07
N MET A 29 -4.28 -12.81 7.85
CA MET A 29 -3.68 -14.08 7.41
C MET A 29 -4.42 -14.69 6.20
N ILE A 30 -5.75 -14.70 6.23
CA ILE A 30 -6.58 -15.26 5.15
C ILE A 30 -6.43 -14.40 3.88
N SER A 31 -6.56 -13.08 4.00
CA SER A 31 -6.43 -12.17 2.84
C SER A 31 -5.05 -12.28 2.19
N MET A 32 -3.97 -12.27 2.97
CA MET A 32 -2.62 -12.42 2.43
C MET A 32 -2.39 -13.75 1.71
N SER A 33 -2.90 -14.85 2.27
CA SER A 33 -2.77 -16.17 1.67
C SER A 33 -3.52 -16.27 0.33
N ILE A 34 -4.74 -15.75 0.28
CA ILE A 34 -5.55 -15.71 -0.95
C ILE A 34 -4.91 -14.81 -1.99
N CYS A 35 -4.47 -13.60 -1.62
CA CYS A 35 -3.77 -12.69 -2.54
C CYS A 35 -2.52 -13.34 -3.13
N THR A 36 -1.75 -14.06 -2.30
CA THR A 36 -0.55 -14.77 -2.77
C THR A 36 -0.91 -15.86 -3.78
N ALA A 37 -1.92 -16.68 -3.49
CA ALA A 37 -2.37 -17.74 -4.40
C ALA A 37 -2.85 -17.18 -5.74
N VAL A 38 -3.66 -16.12 -5.72
CA VAL A 38 -4.15 -15.45 -6.93
C VAL A 38 -3.01 -14.84 -7.74
N TYR A 39 -2.04 -14.19 -7.09
CA TYR A 39 -0.89 -13.63 -7.80
C TYR A 39 0.01 -14.70 -8.41
N VAL A 40 0.26 -15.82 -7.72
CA VAL A 40 1.04 -16.93 -8.29
C VAL A 40 0.30 -17.52 -9.49
N ALA A 41 -1.00 -17.76 -9.38
CA ALA A 41 -1.82 -18.28 -10.48
C ALA A 41 -1.83 -17.32 -11.69
N PHE A 42 -1.96 -16.01 -11.45
CA PHE A 42 -1.93 -15.00 -12.51
C PHE A 42 -0.57 -14.94 -13.21
N ASN A 43 0.54 -14.93 -12.45
CA ASN A 43 1.88 -14.96 -13.05
C ASN A 43 2.12 -16.25 -13.85
N ALA A 44 1.67 -17.41 -13.33
CA ALA A 44 1.76 -18.66 -14.08
C ALA A 44 0.99 -18.60 -15.41
N ALA A 45 -0.22 -18.03 -15.41
CA ALA A 45 -1.00 -17.83 -16.64
C ALA A 45 -0.31 -16.87 -17.63
N LEU A 46 0.33 -15.80 -17.14
CA LEU A 46 1.10 -14.88 -17.98
C LEU A 46 2.27 -15.58 -18.66
N TYR A 47 3.04 -16.39 -17.93
CA TYR A 47 4.21 -17.09 -18.48
C TYR A 47 3.87 -18.16 -19.52
N VAL A 48 2.65 -18.71 -19.51
CA VAL A 48 2.20 -19.67 -20.53
C VAL A 48 1.93 -18.97 -21.88
N VAL A 49 1.55 -17.69 -21.85
CA VAL A 49 1.03 -16.99 -23.05
C VAL A 49 2.00 -15.93 -23.57
N VAL A 50 2.78 -15.29 -22.69
CA VAL A 50 3.65 -14.16 -23.01
C VAL A 50 5.11 -14.58 -22.84
N THR A 51 5.91 -14.40 -23.88
CA THR A 51 7.36 -14.66 -23.84
C THR A 51 8.07 -13.62 -22.97
N PRO A 52 9.18 -14.00 -22.29
CA PRO A 52 9.89 -13.10 -21.38
C PRO A 52 10.31 -11.78 -22.03
N ASP A 53 10.70 -11.81 -23.30
CA ASP A 53 11.13 -10.62 -24.04
C ASP A 53 10.01 -9.59 -24.22
N GLU A 54 8.77 -10.04 -24.44
CA GLU A 54 7.62 -9.13 -24.61
C GLU A 54 7.19 -8.50 -23.29
N MET A 55 7.38 -9.20 -22.15
CA MET A 55 7.09 -8.67 -20.82
C MET A 55 8.06 -7.55 -20.40
N LEU A 56 9.30 -7.58 -20.90
CA LEU A 56 10.31 -6.57 -20.59
C LEU A 56 10.10 -5.27 -21.38
N ILE A 57 9.50 -5.36 -22.57
CA ILE A 57 9.33 -4.23 -23.48
C ILE A 57 8.10 -3.37 -23.09
N ASN A 58 7.05 -4.00 -22.56
CA ASN A 58 5.77 -3.33 -22.30
C ASN A 58 5.32 -3.47 -20.84
N PRO A 59 5.18 -2.36 -20.10
CA PRO A 59 4.73 -2.41 -18.70
C PRO A 59 3.28 -2.91 -18.54
N ALA A 60 2.49 -2.94 -19.63
CA ALA A 60 1.09 -3.37 -19.64
C ALA A 60 0.93 -4.88 -19.98
N ALA A 61 1.55 -5.77 -19.19
CA ALA A 61 1.53 -7.21 -19.42
C ALA A 61 0.10 -7.81 -19.54
N ALA A 62 -0.87 -7.28 -18.79
CA ALA A 62 -2.26 -7.72 -18.85
C ALA A 62 -2.95 -7.41 -20.19
N VAL A 63 -2.57 -6.31 -20.85
CA VAL A 63 -3.13 -5.91 -22.15
C VAL A 63 -2.54 -6.77 -23.28
N ILE A 64 -1.27 -7.14 -23.19
CA ILE A 64 -0.64 -8.08 -24.13
C ILE A 64 -1.29 -9.47 -24.03
N PHE A 65 -1.45 -9.96 -22.79
CA PHE A 65 -2.15 -11.21 -22.53
C PHE A 65 -3.56 -11.21 -23.14
N SER A 66 -4.31 -10.13 -22.92
CA SER A 66 -5.66 -9.98 -23.45
C SER A 66 -5.71 -9.95 -24.98
N ASN A 67 -4.77 -9.26 -25.63
CA ASN A 67 -4.64 -9.24 -27.09
C ASN A 67 -4.40 -10.65 -27.66
N LYS A 68 -3.52 -11.43 -27.02
CA LYS A 68 -3.15 -12.77 -27.49
C LYS A 68 -4.24 -13.82 -27.27
N VAL A 69 -4.97 -13.75 -26.15
CA VAL A 69 -5.98 -14.76 -25.80
C VAL A 69 -7.36 -14.44 -26.37
N TYR A 70 -7.80 -13.18 -26.27
CA TYR A 70 -9.20 -12.81 -26.51
C TYR A 70 -9.44 -12.13 -27.86
N GLY A 71 -8.40 -11.77 -28.61
CA GLY A 71 -8.48 -11.26 -29.99
C GLY A 71 -9.49 -10.10 -30.15
N LYS A 72 -10.74 -10.42 -30.52
CA LYS A 72 -11.85 -9.47 -30.69
C LYS A 72 -12.42 -8.92 -29.38
N PHE A 73 -12.32 -9.65 -28.27
CA PHE A 73 -12.83 -9.23 -26.95
C PHE A 73 -11.76 -8.59 -26.06
N ASN A 74 -10.64 -8.18 -26.65
CA ASN A 74 -9.50 -7.63 -25.91
C ASN A 74 -9.85 -6.38 -25.07
N PHE A 75 -10.89 -5.61 -25.42
CA PHE A 75 -11.26 -4.40 -24.66
C PHE A 75 -11.77 -4.69 -23.23
N ILE A 76 -12.25 -5.91 -22.97
CA ILE A 76 -12.85 -6.27 -21.68
C ILE A 76 -11.82 -6.21 -20.55
N ILE A 77 -10.60 -6.70 -20.78
CA ILE A 77 -9.56 -6.72 -19.74
C ILE A 77 -9.13 -5.30 -19.34
N PRO A 78 -8.77 -4.37 -20.25
CA PRO A 78 -8.51 -2.98 -19.91
C PRO A 78 -9.69 -2.30 -19.21
N LEU A 79 -10.93 -2.59 -19.60
CA LEU A 79 -12.13 -2.06 -18.95
C LEU A 79 -12.20 -2.52 -17.48
N CYS A 80 -12.07 -3.83 -17.23
CA CYS A 80 -12.07 -4.39 -15.88
C CYS A 80 -10.93 -3.85 -15.02
N VAL A 81 -9.71 -3.75 -15.58
CA VAL A 81 -8.55 -3.17 -14.90
C VAL A 81 -8.79 -1.69 -14.56
N SER A 82 -9.40 -0.93 -15.47
CA SER A 82 -9.72 0.49 -15.24
C SER A 82 -10.74 0.66 -14.12
N ILE A 83 -11.82 -0.14 -14.12
CA ILE A 83 -12.83 -0.13 -13.05
C ILE A 83 -12.20 -0.51 -11.71
N SER A 84 -11.33 -1.52 -11.69
CA SER A 84 -10.60 -1.92 -10.49
C SER A 84 -9.70 -0.80 -9.96
N THR A 85 -8.93 -0.16 -10.84
CA THR A 85 -8.00 0.93 -10.47
C THR A 85 -8.75 2.15 -9.94
N PHE A 86 -9.92 2.46 -10.53
CA PHE A 86 -10.80 3.51 -10.06
C PHE A 86 -11.36 3.19 -8.67
N GLY A 87 -11.82 1.95 -8.46
CA GLY A 87 -12.28 1.47 -7.16
C GLY A 87 -11.20 1.54 -6.07
N SER A 88 -9.98 1.11 -6.38
CA SER A 88 -8.84 1.19 -5.46
C SER A 88 -8.49 2.64 -5.12
N SER A 89 -8.45 3.54 -6.10
CA SER A 89 -8.18 4.97 -5.89
C SER A 89 -9.22 5.61 -4.96
N ASN A 90 -10.51 5.34 -5.18
CA ASN A 90 -11.58 5.82 -4.32
C ASN A 90 -11.45 5.29 -2.88
N GLY A 91 -11.11 4.00 -2.72
CA GLY A 91 -10.87 3.40 -1.41
C GLY A 91 -9.74 4.09 -0.63
N ILE A 92 -8.63 4.43 -1.31
CA ILE A 92 -7.49 5.13 -0.70
C ILE A 92 -7.89 6.54 -0.26
N ILE A 93 -8.69 7.27 -1.04
CA ILE A 93 -9.20 8.61 -0.67
C ILE A 93 -10.04 8.52 0.61
N MET A 94 -10.93 7.53 0.73
CA MET A 94 -11.74 7.35 1.93
C MET A 94 -10.87 7.04 3.16
N MET A 95 -9.91 6.13 3.06
CA MET A 95 -9.07 5.73 4.19
C MET A 95 -8.10 6.83 4.64
N SER A 96 -7.44 7.49 3.68
CA SER A 96 -6.51 8.58 3.97
C SER A 96 -7.20 9.76 4.67
N SER A 97 -8.44 10.08 4.27
CA SER A 97 -9.21 11.16 4.91
C SER A 97 -9.40 10.95 6.42
N ARG A 98 -9.61 9.69 6.85
CA ARG A 98 -9.72 9.32 8.27
C ARG A 98 -8.38 9.49 9.01
N LEU A 99 -7.28 9.12 8.37
CA LEU A 99 -5.94 9.28 8.93
C LEU A 99 -5.60 10.76 9.17
N TYR A 100 -5.88 11.63 8.20
CA TYR A 100 -5.67 13.07 8.33
C TYR A 100 -6.57 13.69 9.40
N PHE A 101 -7.84 13.27 9.48
CA PHE A 101 -8.77 13.72 10.50
C PHE A 101 -8.29 13.34 11.93
N ALA A 102 -7.87 12.09 12.13
CA ALA A 102 -7.31 11.64 13.40
C ALA A 102 -6.02 12.40 13.77
N GLY A 103 -5.11 12.60 12.81
CA GLY A 103 -3.86 13.34 13.02
C GLY A 103 -4.08 14.82 13.34
N ALA A 104 -5.08 15.45 12.73
CA ALA A 104 -5.43 16.84 13.01
C ALA A 104 -6.14 17.01 14.37
N ARG A 105 -6.88 16.00 14.84
CA ARG A 105 -7.49 15.99 16.19
C ARG A 105 -6.45 15.96 17.30
N GLU A 106 -5.34 15.25 17.09
CA GLU A 106 -4.20 15.20 18.01
C GLU A 106 -3.26 16.42 17.91
N GLY A 107 -3.61 17.42 17.08
CA GLY A 107 -2.84 18.66 16.93
C GLY A 107 -1.55 18.55 16.11
N HIS A 108 -1.29 17.40 15.48
CA HIS A 108 -0.11 17.18 14.64
C HIS A 108 -0.22 17.81 13.24
N MET A 109 -1.42 18.22 12.83
CA MET A 109 -1.68 18.86 11.54
C MET A 109 -2.55 20.12 11.70
N PRO A 110 -2.53 21.05 10.72
CA PRO A 110 -3.35 22.25 10.76
C PRO A 110 -4.83 21.91 10.97
N ALA A 111 -5.48 22.60 11.90
CA ALA A 111 -6.89 22.35 12.28
C ALA A 111 -7.87 22.44 11.10
N ILE A 112 -7.49 23.13 10.02
CA ILE A 112 -8.26 23.23 8.77
C ILE A 112 -8.50 21.84 8.14
N LEU A 113 -7.58 20.89 8.33
CA LEU A 113 -7.72 19.51 7.82
C LEU A 113 -8.67 18.65 8.65
N ALA A 114 -8.97 19.05 9.90
CA ALA A 114 -10.00 18.43 10.72
C ALA A 114 -11.42 18.96 10.42
N MET A 115 -11.56 20.01 9.60
CA MET A 115 -12.86 20.61 9.32
C MET A 115 -13.71 19.67 8.45
N THR A 116 -14.77 19.13 9.05
CA THR A 116 -15.80 18.37 8.36
C THR A 116 -16.95 19.26 7.93
N ASN A 117 -17.44 19.09 6.72
CA ASN A 117 -18.63 19.82 6.25
C ASN A 117 -19.86 19.42 7.07
N LYS A 118 -20.68 20.40 7.50
CA LYS A 118 -21.87 20.20 8.34
C LYS A 118 -22.99 19.43 7.65
N HIS A 119 -23.09 19.47 6.32
CA HIS A 119 -24.17 18.83 5.56
C HIS A 119 -23.81 17.43 5.05
N LEU A 120 -22.58 17.26 4.57
CA LEU A 120 -22.13 16.03 3.92
C LEU A 120 -21.26 15.16 4.86
N HIS A 121 -20.88 15.68 6.03
CA HIS A 121 -19.96 15.03 6.99
C HIS A 121 -18.63 14.56 6.36
N THR A 122 -18.25 15.14 5.22
CA THR A 122 -17.01 14.83 4.51
C THR A 122 -15.91 15.83 4.85
N PRO A 123 -14.65 15.39 5.05
CA PRO A 123 -13.50 16.26 5.25
C PRO A 123 -13.01 16.81 3.89
N ILE A 124 -13.71 17.83 3.38
CA ILE A 124 -13.42 18.44 2.06
C ILE A 124 -11.98 18.97 1.95
N PRO A 125 -11.42 19.70 2.95
CA PRO A 125 -10.07 20.25 2.83
C PRO A 125 -8.98 19.18 2.71
N ALA A 126 -9.14 18.04 3.40
CA ALA A 126 -8.20 16.92 3.32
C ALA A 126 -8.20 16.26 1.94
N VAL A 127 -9.38 16.08 1.34
CA VAL A 127 -9.52 15.50 0.00
C VAL A 127 -8.94 16.42 -1.06
N ILE A 128 -9.17 17.73 -0.96
CA ILE A 128 -8.60 18.72 -1.89
C ILE A 128 -7.08 18.70 -1.80
N LEU A 129 -6.51 18.77 -0.58
CA LEU A 129 -5.06 18.73 -0.39
C LEU A 129 -4.45 17.46 -1.02
N MET A 130 -5.03 16.29 -0.75
CA MET A 130 -4.56 15.03 -1.30
C MET A 130 -4.65 15.01 -2.83
N SER A 131 -5.74 15.53 -3.40
CA SER A 131 -5.93 15.62 -4.85
C SER A 131 -4.89 16.54 -5.48
N THR A 132 -4.64 17.71 -4.89
CA THR A 132 -3.60 18.65 -5.35
C THR A 132 -2.21 18.03 -5.30
N VAL A 133 -1.84 17.38 -4.20
CA VAL A 133 -0.56 16.68 -4.07
C VAL A 133 -0.42 15.56 -5.09
N SER A 134 -1.50 14.80 -5.33
CA SER A 134 -1.50 13.72 -6.34
C SER A 134 -1.28 14.27 -7.74
N ILE A 135 -1.92 15.39 -8.10
CA ILE A 135 -1.72 16.06 -9.39
C ILE A 135 -0.27 16.52 -9.54
N ILE A 136 0.31 17.11 -8.48
CA ILE A 136 1.72 17.54 -8.49
C ILE A 136 2.66 16.35 -8.74
N TYR A 137 2.43 15.21 -8.10
CA TYR A 137 3.25 14.00 -8.31
C TYR A 137 3.16 13.45 -9.74
N ILE A 138 2.01 13.59 -10.41
CA ILE A 138 1.87 13.19 -11.82
C ILE A 138 2.78 14.02 -12.73
N PHE A 139 3.01 15.29 -12.42
CA PHE A 139 3.87 16.17 -13.23
C PHE A 139 5.37 15.98 -12.97
N ILE A 140 5.76 15.44 -11.81
CA ILE A 140 7.17 15.42 -11.36
C ILE A 140 7.92 14.17 -11.80
N GLY A 141 7.28 12.99 -11.91
CA GLY A 141 8.07 11.76 -11.99
C GLY A 141 7.49 10.59 -12.74
N ASP A 142 8.41 9.73 -13.17
CA ASP A 142 8.14 8.40 -13.71
C ASP A 142 7.53 7.49 -12.63
N VAL A 143 6.57 6.66 -13.05
CA VAL A 143 5.80 5.75 -12.20
C VAL A 143 6.73 4.82 -11.42
N PHE A 144 7.81 4.33 -12.04
CA PHE A 144 8.77 3.43 -11.36
C PHE A 144 9.54 4.13 -10.24
N VAL A 145 9.94 5.39 -10.45
CA VAL A 145 10.60 6.20 -9.42
C VAL A 145 9.65 6.48 -8.26
N LEU A 146 8.39 6.83 -8.55
CA LEU A 146 7.36 7.05 -7.53
C LEU A 146 7.06 5.78 -6.73
N ILE A 147 6.98 4.62 -7.39
CA ILE A 147 6.82 3.33 -6.71
C ILE A 147 8.02 3.09 -5.79
N ASN A 148 9.25 3.25 -6.26
CA ASN A 148 10.43 3.02 -5.42
C ASN A 148 10.48 3.99 -4.22
N ALA A 149 10.23 5.28 -4.44
CA ALA A 149 10.24 6.29 -3.38
C ALA A 149 9.15 6.05 -2.32
N SER A 150 7.93 5.75 -2.75
CA SER A 150 6.81 5.44 -1.85
C SER A 150 7.07 4.18 -1.02
N GLN A 151 7.69 3.16 -1.62
CA GLN A 151 8.00 1.91 -0.95
C GLN A 151 9.12 2.06 0.09
N VAL A 152 10.18 2.82 -0.22
CA VAL A 152 11.23 3.13 0.76
C VAL A 152 10.65 3.91 1.94
N THR A 153 9.82 4.92 1.66
CA THR A 153 9.15 5.73 2.70
C THR A 153 8.26 4.87 3.60
N ALA A 154 7.46 3.98 3.01
CA ALA A 154 6.60 3.06 3.77
C ALA A 154 7.42 2.10 4.64
N LEU A 155 8.52 1.55 4.13
CA LEU A 155 9.40 0.65 4.88
C LEU A 155 10.04 1.34 6.09
N ILE A 156 10.51 2.57 5.93
CA ILE A 156 11.07 3.37 7.04
C ILE A 156 9.99 3.59 8.12
N ALA A 157 8.77 3.94 7.72
CA ALA A 157 7.65 4.09 8.65
C ALA A 157 7.35 2.79 9.39
N TYR A 158 7.36 1.63 8.71
CA TYR A 158 7.14 0.33 9.35
C TYR A 158 8.27 -0.05 10.33
N ILE A 159 9.53 0.27 10.01
CA ILE A 159 10.65 0.09 10.95
C ILE A 159 10.45 0.96 12.19
N ALA A 160 10.07 2.23 12.02
CA ALA A 160 9.81 3.12 13.14
C ALA A 160 8.69 2.62 14.05
N VAL A 161 7.58 2.12 13.49
CA VAL A 161 6.49 1.51 14.25
C VAL A 161 6.93 0.24 14.98
N ALA A 162 7.73 -0.61 14.33
CA ALA A 162 8.23 -1.83 14.95
C ALA A 162 9.20 -1.53 16.12
N LEU A 163 10.08 -0.52 15.97
CA LEU A 163 10.93 -0.03 17.05
C LEU A 163 10.11 0.57 18.19
N ALA A 164 9.10 1.38 17.88
CA ALA A 164 8.19 1.95 18.86
C ALA A 164 7.46 0.84 19.65
N LEU A 165 7.09 -0.26 19.00
CA LEU A 165 6.48 -1.43 19.66
C LEU A 165 7.43 -2.11 20.64
N ILE A 166 8.72 -2.27 20.29
CA ILE A 166 9.74 -2.83 21.20
C ILE A 166 10.00 -1.88 22.37
N TRP A 167 10.06 -0.58 22.12
CA TRP A 167 10.26 0.44 23.14
C TRP A 167 9.08 0.53 24.11
N LEU A 168 7.84 0.55 23.59
CA LEU A 168 6.62 0.53 24.40
C LEU A 168 6.52 -0.76 25.23
N ARG A 169 7.03 -1.88 24.69
CA ARG A 169 7.09 -3.15 25.41
C ARG A 169 7.97 -3.07 26.67
N HIS A 170 9.06 -2.30 26.63
CA HIS A 170 9.95 -2.05 27.77
C HIS A 170 9.40 -0.98 28.72
N LYS A 171 8.85 0.11 28.20
CA LYS A 171 8.42 1.26 29.02
C LYS A 171 7.09 1.04 29.75
N MET A 172 6.16 0.28 29.16
CA MET A 172 4.84 0.02 29.73
C MET A 172 4.53 -1.48 29.73
N PRO A 173 5.16 -2.27 30.63
CA PRO A 173 4.99 -3.72 30.69
C PRO A 173 3.56 -4.15 31.07
N ASP A 174 2.89 -3.38 31.94
CA ASP A 174 1.59 -3.73 32.54
C ASP A 174 0.36 -3.26 31.75
N ALA A 175 0.55 -2.60 30.60
CA ALA A 175 -0.56 -2.15 29.78
C ALA A 175 -1.41 -3.35 29.29
N PRO A 176 -2.75 -3.28 29.31
CA PRO A 176 -3.61 -4.36 28.82
C PRO A 176 -3.41 -4.55 27.31
N ARG A 177 -2.80 -5.67 26.92
CA ARG A 177 -2.53 -6.01 25.52
C ARG A 177 -3.47 -7.13 25.06
N PRO A 178 -4.51 -6.82 24.26
CA PRO A 178 -5.47 -7.83 23.79
C PRO A 178 -4.87 -8.84 22.81
N VAL A 179 -3.79 -8.47 22.09
CA VAL A 179 -3.06 -9.37 21.19
C VAL A 179 -1.59 -9.38 21.60
N LYS A 180 -1.08 -10.57 21.94
CA LYS A 180 0.34 -10.78 22.29
C LYS A 180 1.01 -11.61 21.19
N VAL A 181 1.92 -10.98 20.47
CA VAL A 181 2.82 -11.64 19.51
C VAL A 181 4.21 -11.83 20.11
N ASN A 182 4.86 -12.94 19.74
CA ASN A 182 6.23 -13.24 20.16
C ASN A 182 7.19 -12.12 19.69
N LEU A 183 8.15 -11.75 20.55
CA LEU A 183 9.15 -10.69 20.28
C LEU A 183 10.03 -11.00 19.06
N ALA A 184 10.15 -12.28 18.69
CA ALA A 184 10.88 -12.70 17.49
C ALA A 184 10.28 -12.08 16.21
N PHE A 185 8.95 -11.96 16.10
CA PHE A 185 8.31 -11.47 14.87
C PHE A 185 8.67 -10.01 14.55
N PRO A 186 8.54 -9.03 15.47
CA PRO A 186 8.98 -7.66 15.22
C PRO A 186 10.48 -7.54 14.91
N VAL A 187 11.33 -8.33 15.57
CA VAL A 187 12.79 -8.26 15.36
C VAL A 187 13.16 -8.78 13.96
N VAL A 188 12.62 -9.92 13.55
CA VAL A 188 12.82 -10.45 12.19
C VAL A 188 12.28 -9.48 11.14
N PHE A 189 11.14 -8.85 11.41
CA PHE A 189 10.57 -7.85 10.51
C PHE A 189 11.46 -6.62 10.37
N ILE A 190 12.01 -6.09 11.48
CA ILE A 190 12.97 -4.95 11.44
C ILE A 190 14.20 -5.32 10.63
N ILE A 191 14.79 -6.50 10.87
CA ILE A 191 15.99 -6.95 10.13
C ILE A 191 15.68 -7.08 8.64
N GLY A 192 14.57 -7.72 8.28
CA GLY A 192 14.15 -7.88 6.89
C GLY A 192 13.87 -6.54 6.21
N SER A 193 13.14 -5.64 6.86
CA SER A 193 12.88 -4.30 6.33
C SER A 193 14.16 -3.46 6.22
N ALA A 194 15.09 -3.56 7.17
CA ALA A 194 16.37 -2.85 7.11
C ALA A 194 17.23 -3.32 5.94
N ILE A 195 17.33 -4.64 5.71
CA ILE A 195 18.03 -5.21 4.56
C ILE A 195 17.41 -4.70 3.25
N LEU A 196 16.07 -4.69 3.17
CA LEU A 196 15.37 -4.20 1.98
C LEU A 196 15.64 -2.71 1.74
N VAL A 197 15.56 -1.86 2.76
CA VAL A 197 15.87 -0.43 2.63
C VAL A 197 17.31 -0.22 2.16
N VAL A 198 18.28 -0.91 2.76
CA VAL A 198 19.69 -0.83 2.35
C VAL A 198 19.85 -1.27 0.89
N SER A 199 19.21 -2.37 0.48
CA SER A 199 19.26 -2.85 -0.90
C SER A 199 18.61 -1.87 -1.89
N SER A 200 17.50 -1.23 -1.51
CA SER A 200 16.84 -0.22 -2.35
C SER A 200 17.66 1.06 -2.47
N VAL A 201 18.32 1.50 -1.39
CA VAL A 201 19.23 2.66 -1.41
C VAL A 201 20.51 2.38 -2.19
N GLN A 202 20.99 1.13 -2.24
CA GLN A 202 22.12 0.73 -3.09
C GLN A 202 21.72 0.50 -4.56
N GLY A 203 20.47 0.12 -4.81
CA GLY A 203 19.92 -0.04 -6.17
C GLY A 203 19.59 1.30 -6.85
N ALA A 204 19.01 2.25 -6.11
CA ALA A 204 18.66 3.59 -6.59
C ALA A 204 19.81 4.36 -7.30
N PRO A 205 21.07 4.40 -6.80
CA PRO A 205 22.16 5.10 -7.49
C PRO A 205 22.54 4.48 -8.84
N LYS A 206 22.16 3.22 -9.13
CA LYS A 206 22.44 2.57 -10.42
C LYS A 206 21.38 2.82 -11.50
N ASP A 207 20.17 3.19 -11.10
CA ASP A 207 19.11 3.55 -12.06
C ASP A 207 19.22 5.02 -12.51
N THR A 208 19.77 5.90 -11.68
CA THR A 208 20.05 7.30 -12.08
C THR A 208 21.23 7.42 -13.04
N SER A 209 22.17 6.46 -13.05
CA SER A 209 23.34 6.48 -13.95
C SER A 209 23.09 5.87 -15.35
N LYS A 210 21.85 5.49 -15.68
CA LYS A 210 21.46 5.01 -17.02
C LYS A 210 20.72 6.06 -17.84
N PHE A 211 20.61 7.28 -17.31
CA PHE A 211 20.17 8.46 -18.04
C PHE A 211 21.38 9.34 -18.39
N GLU A 212 22.35 8.75 -19.09
CA GLU A 212 23.35 9.49 -19.88
C GLU A 212 23.59 8.76 -21.20
#